data_AF-A0A975Y246-F1
#
_entry.id   AF-A0A975Y246-F1
#
_cell.length_a   1.000
_cell.length_b   1.000
_cell.length_c   1.000
_cell.angle_alpha   90.00
_cell.angle_beta   90.00
_cell.angle_gamma   90.00
#
_symmetry.space_group_name_H-M   'P 1'
#
loop_
_entity.id
_entity.type
_entity.pdbx_description
1 polymer ?
#
loop_
_entity_poly.entity_id
_entity_poly.type
_entity_poly.pdbx_seq_one_letter_code
_entity_poly.pdbx_strand_id
1 'polypeptide(L)' 'MWVREEFGALVGEPGDLEDDLLDLGVEDRRAGSRLGCQIELTEDLDGLTVDVPPTQP' A
#
# COMPACT_ATOMS: atom_id res chain seq x y z
N MET A 1 2.64 4.05 1.06
CA MET A 1 3.36 3.17 2.00
C MET A 1 3.67 1.85 1.33
N TRP A 2 4.56 1.03 1.88
CA TRP A 2 4.88 -0.29 1.35
C TRP A 2 4.40 -1.37 2.31
N VAL A 3 3.44 -2.17 1.87
CA VAL A 3 2.90 -3.30 2.62
C VAL A 3 3.90 -4.44 2.56
N ARG A 4 4.18 -5.07 3.71
CA ARG A 4 5.07 -6.23 3.72
C ARG A 4 4.45 -7.42 3.02
N GLU A 5 5.31 -8.23 2.40
CA GLU A 5 4.93 -9.33 1.52
C GLU A 5 3.95 -10.30 2.19
N GLU A 6 4.15 -10.60 3.48
CA GLU A 6 3.29 -11.50 4.24
C GLU A 6 1.82 -11.02 4.34
N PHE A 7 1.56 -9.73 4.17
CA PHE A 7 0.20 -9.15 4.18
C PHE A 7 -0.33 -8.85 2.78
N GLY A 8 0.48 -8.99 1.73
CA GLY A 8 0.10 -8.60 0.36
C GLY A 8 -1.18 -9.27 -0.13
N ALA A 9 -1.34 -10.57 0.13
CA ALA A 9 -2.54 -11.31 -0.26
C ALA A 9 -3.80 -10.90 0.53
N LEU A 10 -3.64 -10.45 1.78
CA LEU A 10 -4.76 -10.02 2.64
C LEU A 10 -5.23 -8.61 2.30
N VAL A 11 -4.29 -7.74 1.97
CA VAL A 11 -4.52 -6.34 1.59
C VAL A 11 -4.99 -6.22 0.13
N GLY A 12 -4.59 -7.16 -0.72
CA GLY A 12 -4.90 -7.18 -2.15
C GLY A 12 -4.10 -6.16 -2.96
N GLU A 13 -4.44 -6.10 -4.25
CA GLU A 13 -3.83 -5.18 -5.22
C GLU A 13 -4.48 -3.79 -5.16
N PRO A 14 -3.76 -2.73 -5.57
CA PRO A 14 -4.37 -1.43 -5.77
C PRO A 14 -5.48 -1.49 -6.84
N GLY A 15 -6.55 -0.72 -6.63
CA GLY A 15 -7.57 -0.52 -7.67
C GLY A 15 -7.10 0.47 -8.75
N ASP A 16 -7.82 0.56 -9.87
CA ASP A 16 -7.41 1.36 -11.04
C ASP A 16 -7.04 2.83 -10.68
N LEU A 17 -7.89 3.51 -9.90
CA LEU A 17 -7.63 4.90 -9.48
C LEU A 17 -6.41 5.00 -8.55
N GLU A 18 -6.24 4.02 -7.67
CA GLU A 18 -5.09 3.97 -6.77
C GLU A 18 -3.79 3.78 -7.57
N ASP A 19 -3.83 2.90 -8.58
CA ASP A 19 -2.73 2.63 -9.49
C ASP A 19 -2.27 3.89 -10.24
N ASP A 20 -3.22 4.61 -10.84
CA ASP A 20 -2.98 5.88 -11.53
C ASP A 20 -2.33 6.93 -10.61
N LEU A 21 -2.81 7.05 -9.36
CA LEU A 21 -2.27 8.00 -8.39
C LEU A 21 -0.87 7.60 -7.92
N LEU A 22 -0.61 6.31 -7.74
CA LEU A 22 0.70 5.80 -7.38
C LEU A 22 1.72 6.06 -8.49
N ASP A 23 1.33 5.93 -9.76
CA ASP A 23 2.20 6.23 -10.91
C ASP A 23 2.53 7.73 -11.06
N LEU A 24 1.61 8.61 -10.67
CA LEU A 24 1.80 10.06 -10.78
C LEU A 24 2.51 10.69 -9.57
N GLY A 25 2.28 10.16 -8.37
CA GLY A 25 2.67 10.81 -7.11
C GLY A 25 3.79 10.14 -6.34
N VAL A 26 4.20 8.92 -6.69
CA VAL A 26 5.18 8.16 -5.90
C VAL A 26 6.45 7.93 -6.71
N GLU A 27 7.51 8.68 -6.38
CA GLU A 27 8.81 8.56 -7.06
C GLU A 27 9.46 7.18 -6.90
N ASP A 28 9.23 6.50 -5.77
CA ASP A 28 9.79 5.19 -5.44
C ASP A 28 8.69 4.15 -5.25
N ARG A 29 7.97 3.88 -6.35
CA ARG A 29 6.95 2.83 -6.42
C ARG A 29 7.63 1.46 -6.36
N ARG A 30 7.18 0.60 -5.45
CA ARG A 30 7.73 -0.74 -5.21
C ARG A 30 6.62 -1.77 -5.13
N ALA A 31 6.99 -3.04 -5.09
CA ALA A 31 6.07 -4.10 -4.70
C ALA A 31 5.47 -3.77 -3.31
N GLY A 32 4.16 -3.93 -3.15
CA GLY A 32 3.43 -3.56 -1.94
C GLY A 32 3.15 -2.07 -1.78
N SER A 33 3.49 -1.20 -2.75
CA SER A 33 3.07 0.20 -2.74
C SER A 33 1.55 0.31 -2.70
N ARG A 34 1.00 0.92 -1.64
CA ARG A 34 -0.42 1.21 -1.45
C ARG A 34 -0.64 2.61 -0.89
N LEU A 35 -1.78 3.20 -1.22
CA LEU A 35 -2.33 4.37 -0.54
C LEU A 35 -3.04 3.89 0.73
N GLY A 36 -2.50 4.25 1.89
CA GLY A 36 -3.02 3.71 3.16
C GLY A 36 -4.48 4.04 3.46
N CYS A 37 -5.03 5.10 2.85
CA CYS A 37 -6.46 5.42 2.96
C CYS A 37 -7.37 4.46 2.17
N GLN A 38 -6.83 3.65 1.27
CA GLN A 38 -7.58 2.68 0.45
C GLN A 38 -7.55 1.26 1.05
N ILE A 39 -6.80 1.03 2.14
CA ILE A 39 -6.80 -0.25 2.83
C ILE A 39 -7.89 -0.21 3.90
N GLU A 40 -8.90 -1.07 3.74
CA GLU A 40 -9.90 -1.31 4.77
C GLU A 40 -9.32 -2.24 5.84
N LEU A 41 -9.31 -1.79 7.10
CA LEU A 41 -8.82 -2.59 8.21
C LEU A 41 -9.85 -3.64 8.62
N THR A 42 -9.42 -4.90 8.64
CA THR A 42 -10.22 -6.06 9.07
C THR A 42 -9.50 -6.81 10.19
N GLU A 43 -10.19 -7.74 10.85
CA GLU A 43 -9.57 -8.60 11.87
C GLU A 43 -8.45 -9.49 11.30
N ASP A 44 -8.53 -9.84 10.01
CA ASP A 44 -7.49 -10.62 9.32
C ASP A 44 -6.18 -9.84 9.13
N LEU A 45 -6.22 -8.51 9.30
CA LEU A 45 -5.05 -7.62 9.23
C LEU A 45 -4.43 -7.32 10.60
N ASP A 46 -4.75 -8.10 11.63
CA ASP A 46 -4.09 -7.97 12.93
C ASP A 46 -2.57 -8.14 12.78
N GLY A 47 -1.80 -7.17 13.30
CA GLY A 47 -0.35 -7.12 13.14
C GLY A 47 0.15 -6.59 11.79
N LEU A 48 -0.71 -6.03 10.92
CA LEU A 48 -0.33 -5.42 9.65
C LEU A 48 0.90 -4.53 9.81
N THR A 49 1.97 -4.91 9.11
CA THR A 49 3.23 -4.17 9.11
C THR A 49 3.45 -3.51 7.76
N VAL A 50 3.77 -2.23 7.78
CA VAL A 50 4.06 -1.42 6.59
C VAL A 50 5.34 -0.63 6.82
N ASP A 51 6.09 -0.42 5.75
CA ASP A 51 7.23 0.47 5.72
C ASP A 51 6.80 1.82 5.11
N VAL A 52 7.14 2.92 5.78
CA VAL A 52 6.74 4.26 5.36
C VAL A 52 7.87 4.87 4.52
N PRO A 53 7.58 5.42 3.33
CA PRO A 53 8.60 6.09 2.53
C PRO A 53 9.17 7.31 3.26
N PRO A 54 10.46 7.65 3.02
CA PRO A 54 11.13 8.76 3.70
C PRO A 54 10.52 10.13 3.36
N THR A 55 9.83 10.22 2.22
CA THR A 55 9.12 11.39 1.74
C THR A 55 7.75 10.96 1.24
N GLN A 56 6.77 11.83 1.45
CA GLN A 56 5.44 11.75 0.84
C GLN A 56 5.28 13.00 -0.05
N PRO A 57 4.65 12.88 -1.23
CA PRO A 57 4.32 14.05 -2.06
C PRO A 57 3.42 15.05 -1.33
#